data_AF-A0A840R573-F1
#
_entry.id   AF-A0A840R573-F1
#
_cell.length_a   1.000
_cell.length_b   1.000
_cell.length_c   1.000
_cell.angle_alpha   90.00
_cell.angle_beta   90.00
_cell.angle_gamma   90.00
#
_symmetry.space_group_name_H-M   'P 1'
#
loop_
_entity.id
_entity.type
_entity.pdbx_description
1 polymer ?
#
loop_
_entity_poly.entity_id
_entity_poly.type
_entity_poly.pdbx_seq_one_letter_code
_entity_poly.pdbx_strand_id
1 'polypeptide(L)'
;MALFTPVNLCHALLLALLLTAGLAGTAVAADGDANKQQLRELNQKIGKLKKSISSQQSERSNAAKALQRIEKDIGVTAAKLHRTKEKSQQQQRKLNELENRQRQLRSQQQSQKALIAEHVRNAYALGKESQMKMLLNQEDPEKLSRTLTYFDYFNRARSAELRKYRDTLTELDTIKPAISAEAEALALSRRELEQQQQALLEQKQRRAKALAGLDSEISNNTSSLTSLDKQRKDLESILQAVEREVTNIAMPANYKPFKDLRGKMPWPINGKPLNRYGASRQGSAVTWQGIQLSGQEGDAVKAIHNGRVVFADWLRGAGLLIIVDHGGDYLSLYAHNQSLLRSEGDWVRGGEGIATVGNSGGQRQAGLYFEIRYKGRPTDPRSWCR
;
A
#
# COMPACT_ATOMS: atom_id res chain seq x y z
N MET A 1 -67.93 24.23 -53.57
CA MET A 1 -68.00 25.33 -52.59
C MET A 1 -67.87 24.69 -51.20
N ALA A 2 -66.84 25.09 -50.43
CA ALA A 2 -66.47 24.67 -49.04
C ALA A 2 -66.09 23.17 -48.85
N LEU A 3 -64.81 22.79 -48.64
CA LEU A 3 -63.93 22.88 -47.44
C LEU A 3 -64.43 22.06 -46.22
N PHE A 4 -63.69 21.03 -45.79
CA PHE A 4 -63.29 20.73 -44.39
C PHE A 4 -62.37 19.49 -44.31
N THR A 5 -61.17 19.67 -43.72
CA THR A 5 -60.20 18.64 -43.27
C THR A 5 -60.46 18.25 -41.80
N PRO A 6 -59.95 17.10 -41.28
CA PRO A 6 -58.63 17.05 -40.58
C PRO A 6 -57.88 15.70 -40.83
N VAL A 7 -56.56 15.55 -40.95
CA VAL A 7 -55.37 15.91 -40.13
C VAL A 7 -55.52 15.58 -38.65
N ASN A 8 -55.21 14.33 -38.25
CA ASN A 8 -54.62 13.96 -36.95
C ASN A 8 -54.39 12.44 -36.86
N LEU A 9 -53.28 11.92 -37.41
CA LEU A 9 -52.86 10.54 -37.11
C LEU A 9 -51.32 10.31 -37.10
N CYS A 10 -50.50 11.38 -37.16
CA CYS A 10 -49.03 11.24 -37.25
C CYS A 10 -48.24 11.63 -35.98
N HIS A 11 -48.88 12.12 -34.92
CA HIS A 11 -48.17 12.53 -33.69
C HIS A 11 -48.12 11.46 -32.59
N ALA A 12 -48.77 10.31 -32.78
CA ALA A 12 -48.80 9.25 -31.75
C ALA A 12 -47.70 8.19 -31.89
N LEU A 13 -47.00 8.11 -33.04
CA LEU A 13 -45.99 7.07 -33.27
C LEU A 13 -44.53 7.50 -33.02
N LEU A 14 -44.27 8.81 -32.91
CA LEU A 14 -42.93 9.36 -32.67
C LEU A 14 -42.61 9.59 -31.18
N LEU A 15 -43.61 9.47 -30.28
CA LEU A 15 -43.40 9.56 -28.83
C LEU A 15 -43.08 8.21 -28.17
N ALA A 16 -43.30 7.09 -28.86
CA ALA A 16 -43.08 5.74 -28.31
C ALA A 16 -41.66 5.19 -28.53
N LEU A 17 -40.85 5.81 -29.40
CA LEU A 17 -39.46 5.40 -29.67
C LEU A 17 -38.41 6.20 -28.88
N LEU A 18 -38.82 7.25 -28.15
CA LEU A 18 -37.94 8.06 -27.29
C LEU A 18 -38.03 7.70 -25.79
N LEU A 19 -38.90 6.77 -25.40
CA LEU A 19 -39.03 6.32 -24.00
C LEU A 19 -38.25 5.03 -23.67
N THR A 20 -37.63 4.35 -24.64
CA THR A 20 -36.89 3.09 -24.40
C THR A 20 -35.37 3.26 -24.38
N ALA A 21 -34.83 4.45 -24.68
CA ALA A 21 -33.39 4.75 -24.62
C ALA A 21 -32.91 5.35 -23.28
N GLY A 22 -33.82 5.58 -22.32
CA GLY A 22 -33.53 6.25 -21.05
C GLY A 22 -33.17 5.36 -19.86
N LEU A 23 -33.23 4.02 -19.97
CA LEU A 23 -33.07 3.11 -18.82
C LEU A 23 -31.72 2.38 -18.71
N ALA A 24 -30.74 2.66 -19.58
CA ALA A 24 -29.43 2.01 -19.52
C ALA A 24 -28.33 2.82 -18.77
N GLY A 25 -28.67 3.99 -18.22
CA GLY A 25 -27.69 4.91 -17.62
C GLY A 25 -27.60 4.94 -16.08
N THR A 26 -28.45 4.23 -15.34
CA THR A 26 -28.58 4.41 -13.88
C THR A 26 -27.85 3.38 -13.02
N ALA A 27 -27.28 2.32 -13.60
CA ALA A 27 -26.64 1.25 -12.81
C ALA A 27 -25.25 1.61 -12.27
N VAL A 28 -24.54 2.58 -12.85
CA VAL A 28 -23.14 2.90 -12.46
C VAL A 28 -23.06 3.97 -11.37
N ALA A 29 -24.11 4.77 -11.16
CA ALA A 29 -24.15 5.79 -10.11
C ALA A 29 -24.59 5.23 -8.73
N ALA A 30 -25.44 4.20 -8.72
CA ALA A 30 -25.99 3.63 -7.48
C ALA A 30 -24.92 2.94 -6.60
N ASP A 31 -23.92 2.31 -7.22
CA ASP A 31 -22.87 1.56 -6.51
C ASP A 31 -21.87 2.48 -5.77
N GLY A 32 -21.65 3.70 -6.30
CA GLY A 32 -20.81 4.71 -5.67
C GLY A 32 -21.46 5.39 -4.46
N ASP A 33 -22.78 5.61 -4.51
CA ASP A 33 -23.52 6.24 -3.43
C ASP A 33 -23.86 5.27 -2.30
N ALA A 34 -24.14 3.99 -2.61
CA ALA A 34 -24.28 2.93 -1.61
C ALA A 34 -22.98 2.74 -0.80
N ASN A 35 -21.82 2.71 -1.45
CA ASN A 35 -20.52 2.61 -0.77
C ASN A 35 -20.21 3.84 0.10
N LYS A 36 -20.57 5.05 -0.33
CA LYS A 36 -20.40 6.28 0.46
C LYS A 36 -21.33 6.32 1.68
N GLN A 37 -22.57 5.84 1.54
CA GLN A 37 -23.53 5.77 2.63
C GLN A 37 -23.12 4.73 3.67
N GLN A 38 -22.68 3.54 3.23
CA GLN A 38 -22.08 2.51 4.09
C GLN A 38 -20.82 3.03 4.83
N LEU A 39 -19.98 3.82 4.16
CA LEU A 39 -18.81 4.45 4.79
C LEU A 39 -19.21 5.46 5.88
N ARG A 40 -20.26 6.27 5.65
CA ARG A 40 -20.76 7.26 6.62
C ARG A 40 -21.38 6.58 7.85
N GLU A 41 -22.20 5.56 7.64
CA GLU A 41 -22.81 4.79 8.74
C GLU A 41 -21.73 4.07 9.56
N LEU A 42 -20.75 3.45 8.89
CA LEU A 42 -19.61 2.82 9.56
C LEU A 42 -18.82 3.85 10.40
N ASN A 43 -18.53 5.03 9.85
CA ASN A 43 -17.82 6.09 10.59
C ASN A 43 -18.60 6.58 11.82
N GLN A 44 -19.93 6.66 11.74
CA GLN A 44 -20.78 7.01 12.88
C GLN A 44 -20.76 5.91 13.96
N LYS A 45 -20.80 4.63 13.55
CA LYS A 45 -20.73 3.46 14.44
C LYS A 45 -19.35 3.36 15.12
N ILE A 46 -18.27 3.56 14.37
CA ILE A 46 -16.90 3.70 14.88
C ILE A 46 -16.80 4.85 15.89
N GLY A 47 -17.44 5.99 15.60
CA GLY A 47 -17.49 7.13 16.52
C GLY A 47 -18.15 6.81 17.87
N LYS A 48 -19.24 6.02 17.87
CA LYS A 48 -19.89 5.55 19.11
C LYS A 48 -19.01 4.57 19.88
N LEU A 49 -18.37 3.62 19.18
CA LEU A 49 -17.41 2.68 19.76
C LEU A 49 -16.24 3.42 20.43
N LYS A 50 -15.67 4.41 19.73
CA LYS A 50 -14.58 5.25 20.24
C LYS A 50 -14.98 6.00 21.52
N LYS A 51 -16.23 6.47 21.62
CA LYS A 51 -16.76 7.11 22.84
C LYS A 51 -16.83 6.12 24.01
N SER A 52 -17.35 4.91 23.82
CA SER A 52 -17.36 3.87 24.87
C SER A 52 -15.95 3.44 25.31
N ILE A 53 -15.00 3.35 24.37
CA ILE A 53 -13.60 3.07 24.68
C ILE A 53 -12.98 4.23 25.48
N SER A 54 -13.31 5.49 25.14
CA SER A 54 -12.80 6.67 25.83
C SER A 54 -13.32 6.82 27.27
N SER A 55 -14.59 6.45 27.52
CA SER A 55 -15.13 6.47 28.88
C SER A 55 -14.45 5.43 29.77
N GLN A 56 -14.20 4.22 29.26
CA GLN A 56 -13.42 3.18 29.94
C GLN A 56 -11.95 3.56 30.13
N GLN A 57 -11.39 4.43 29.28
CA GLN A 57 -10.02 4.97 29.42
C GLN A 57 -9.87 5.98 30.58
N SER A 58 -10.97 6.61 31.01
CA SER A 58 -10.93 7.64 32.06
C SER A 58 -10.54 7.08 33.44
N GLU A 59 -10.88 5.82 33.73
CA GLU A 59 -10.59 5.12 34.99
C GLU A 59 -9.11 4.67 35.16
N ARG A 60 -8.24 4.97 34.20
CA ARG A 60 -6.83 4.52 34.23
C ARG A 60 -5.96 5.40 35.13
N SER A 61 -4.94 4.79 35.75
CA SER A 61 -3.88 5.52 36.43
C SER A 61 -3.16 6.46 35.46
N ASN A 62 -2.59 7.53 36.00
CA ASN A 62 -1.85 8.51 35.20
C ASN A 62 -0.66 7.87 34.48
N ALA A 63 0.01 6.89 35.12
CA ALA A 63 1.11 6.13 34.51
C ALA A 63 0.63 5.32 33.29
N ALA A 64 -0.51 4.63 33.39
CA ALA A 64 -1.07 3.87 32.27
C ALA A 64 -1.52 4.78 31.11
N LYS A 65 -2.05 5.98 31.40
CA LYS A 65 -2.38 6.99 30.38
C LYS A 65 -1.12 7.54 29.70
N ALA A 66 -0.06 7.79 30.47
CA ALA A 66 1.23 8.24 29.92
C ALA A 66 1.86 7.18 29.00
N LEU A 67 1.88 5.91 29.43
CA LEU A 67 2.38 4.79 28.61
C LEU A 67 1.61 4.67 27.29
N GLN A 68 0.27 4.75 27.33
CA GLN A 68 -0.56 4.73 26.12
C GLN A 68 -0.16 5.85 25.16
N ARG A 69 0.00 7.09 25.64
CA ARG A 69 0.39 8.23 24.79
C ARG A 69 1.75 7.98 24.15
N ILE A 70 2.74 7.56 24.92
CA ILE A 70 4.09 7.24 24.42
C ILE A 70 4.04 6.12 23.37
N GLU A 71 3.27 5.04 23.61
CA GLU A 71 3.16 3.94 22.64
C GLU A 71 2.43 4.36 21.36
N LYS A 72 1.43 5.25 21.43
CA LYS A 72 0.81 5.84 20.24
C LYS A 72 1.82 6.72 19.47
N ASP A 73 2.57 7.56 20.16
CA ASP A 73 3.59 8.42 19.54
C ASP A 73 4.68 7.59 18.85
N ILE A 74 5.17 6.53 19.51
CA ILE A 74 6.07 5.54 18.92
C ILE A 74 5.47 4.96 17.64
N GLY A 75 4.20 4.54 17.69
CA GLY A 75 3.54 3.97 16.52
C GLY A 75 3.40 4.93 15.35
N VAL A 76 3.11 6.21 15.61
CA VAL A 76 3.08 7.24 14.58
C VAL A 76 4.48 7.47 14.00
N THR A 77 5.52 7.59 14.83
CA THR A 77 6.90 7.78 14.36
C THR A 77 7.38 6.57 13.56
N ALA A 78 7.12 5.36 14.03
CA ALA A 78 7.52 4.13 13.35
C ALA A 78 6.77 3.93 12.02
N ALA A 79 5.48 4.28 11.94
CA ALA A 79 4.74 4.27 10.68
C ALA A 79 5.31 5.28 9.67
N LYS A 80 5.67 6.49 10.12
CA LYS A 80 6.34 7.49 9.27
C LYS A 80 7.70 6.98 8.78
N LEU A 81 8.51 6.42 9.68
CA LEU A 81 9.80 5.82 9.37
C LEU A 81 9.68 4.73 8.31
N HIS A 82 8.70 3.85 8.43
CA HIS A 82 8.43 2.81 7.45
C HIS A 82 8.12 3.41 6.06
N ARG A 83 7.20 4.38 5.98
CA ARG A 83 6.83 5.04 4.71
C ARG A 83 8.00 5.77 4.07
N THR A 84 8.78 6.54 4.86
CA THR A 84 9.96 7.25 4.34
C THR A 84 11.03 6.25 3.87
N LYS A 85 11.17 5.09 4.53
CA LYS A 85 12.11 4.04 4.12
C LYS A 85 11.72 3.42 2.79
N GLU A 86 10.44 3.08 2.61
CA GLU A 86 9.93 2.55 1.34
C GLU A 86 10.11 3.58 0.20
N LYS A 87 9.77 4.85 0.45
CA LYS A 87 9.98 5.95 -0.48
C LYS A 87 11.46 6.07 -0.88
N SER A 88 12.36 6.07 0.09
CA SER A 88 13.81 6.16 -0.16
C SER A 88 14.33 4.99 -0.99
N GLN A 89 13.83 3.78 -0.75
CA GLN A 89 14.18 2.60 -1.56
C GLN A 89 13.69 2.73 -3.00
N GLN A 90 12.48 3.25 -3.21
CA GLN A 90 11.94 3.50 -4.55
C GLN A 90 12.76 4.56 -5.30
N GLN A 91 13.08 5.68 -4.64
CA GLN A 91 13.92 6.75 -5.21
C GLN A 91 15.31 6.21 -5.58
N GLN A 92 15.91 5.38 -4.73
CA GLN A 92 17.20 4.74 -5.04
C GLN A 92 17.12 3.84 -6.28
N ARG A 93 16.05 3.04 -6.43
CA ARG A 93 15.87 2.18 -7.61
C ARG A 93 15.74 3.02 -8.88
N LYS A 94 14.95 4.11 -8.83
CA LYS A 94 14.76 5.03 -9.94
C LYS A 94 16.04 5.76 -10.31
N LEU A 95 16.81 6.22 -9.32
CA LEU A 95 18.12 6.82 -9.55
C LEU A 95 19.06 5.84 -10.27
N ASN A 96 19.14 4.59 -9.81
CA ASN A 96 19.94 3.56 -10.46
C ASN A 96 19.49 3.29 -11.91
N GLU A 97 18.18 3.30 -12.18
CA GLU A 97 17.63 3.15 -13.52
C GLU A 97 18.03 4.31 -14.44
N LEU A 98 17.89 5.56 -13.97
CA LEU A 98 18.28 6.75 -14.71
C LEU A 98 19.79 6.78 -15.01
N GLU A 99 20.62 6.41 -14.04
CA GLU A 99 22.07 6.32 -14.23
C GLU A 99 22.46 5.21 -15.23
N ASN A 100 21.79 4.05 -15.18
CA ASN A 100 21.97 2.99 -16.17
C ASN A 100 21.59 3.48 -17.57
N ARG A 101 20.45 4.17 -17.71
CA ARG A 101 20.01 4.74 -18.98
C ARG A 101 20.99 5.79 -19.49
N GLN A 102 21.50 6.66 -18.62
CA GLN A 102 22.53 7.64 -18.97
C GLN A 102 23.80 6.95 -19.52
N ARG A 103 24.27 5.88 -18.87
CA ARG A 103 25.43 5.11 -19.34
C ARG A 103 25.19 4.50 -20.73
N GLN A 104 24.01 3.91 -20.95
CA GLN A 104 23.63 3.36 -22.26
C GLN A 104 23.59 4.44 -23.34
N LEU A 105 22.94 5.58 -23.08
CA LEU A 105 22.86 6.68 -24.04
C LEU A 105 24.22 7.30 -24.34
N ARG A 106 25.13 7.40 -23.35
CA ARG A 106 26.51 7.86 -23.61
C ARG A 106 27.27 6.91 -24.53
N SER A 107 27.11 5.59 -24.34
CA SER A 107 27.71 4.59 -25.23
C SER A 107 27.14 4.68 -26.65
N GLN A 108 25.82 4.86 -26.79
CA GLN A 108 25.15 5.08 -28.07
C GLN A 108 25.63 6.37 -28.75
N GLN A 109 25.68 7.47 -28.00
CA GLN A 109 26.18 8.76 -28.47
C GLN A 109 27.61 8.65 -29.02
N GLN A 110 28.49 7.95 -28.30
CA GLN A 110 29.88 7.76 -28.75
C GLN A 110 29.96 6.94 -30.04
N SER A 111 29.18 5.86 -30.14
CA SER A 111 29.14 4.99 -31.31
C SER A 111 28.56 5.71 -32.53
N GLN A 112 27.43 6.41 -32.36
CA GLN A 112 26.79 7.23 -33.41
C GLN A 112 27.72 8.37 -33.86
N LYS A 113 28.40 9.05 -32.92
CA LYS A 113 29.37 10.11 -33.24
C LYS A 113 30.52 9.58 -34.08
N ALA A 114 31.05 8.40 -33.77
CA ALA A 114 32.12 7.77 -34.54
C ALA A 114 31.67 7.45 -35.98
N LEU A 115 30.48 6.85 -36.13
CA LEU A 115 29.89 6.54 -37.44
C LEU A 115 29.64 7.80 -38.28
N ILE A 116 29.06 8.84 -37.67
CA ILE A 116 28.83 10.13 -38.34
C ILE A 116 30.16 10.76 -38.77
N ALA A 117 31.18 10.73 -37.91
CA ALA A 117 32.51 11.27 -38.22
C ALA A 117 33.19 10.51 -39.37
N GLU A 118 32.98 9.20 -39.48
CA GLU A 118 33.43 8.41 -40.63
C GLU A 118 32.72 8.82 -41.92
N HIS A 119 31.39 8.92 -41.90
CA HIS A 119 30.61 9.33 -43.08
C HIS A 119 30.96 10.74 -43.57
N VAL A 120 31.21 11.69 -42.65
CA VAL A 120 31.63 13.05 -43.00
C VAL A 120 33.02 13.06 -43.62
N ARG A 121 33.97 12.28 -43.08
CA ARG A 121 35.32 12.15 -43.65
C ARG A 121 35.29 11.54 -45.05
N ASN A 122 34.53 10.47 -45.27
CA ASN A 122 34.41 9.82 -46.57
C ASN A 122 33.74 10.77 -47.60
N ALA A 123 32.70 11.49 -47.20
CA ALA A 123 32.05 12.47 -48.05
C ALA A 123 32.99 13.64 -48.42
N TYR A 124 33.85 14.07 -47.50
CA TYR A 124 34.86 15.09 -47.76
C TYR A 124 35.96 14.58 -48.69
N ALA A 125 36.47 13.36 -48.48
CA ALA A 125 37.52 12.75 -49.30
C ALA A 125 37.09 12.52 -50.76
N LEU A 126 35.82 12.21 -50.99
CA LEU A 126 35.25 12.11 -52.33
C LEU A 126 35.17 13.47 -53.04
N GLY A 127 35.19 14.60 -52.32
CA GLY A 127 35.07 15.95 -52.87
C GLY A 127 33.63 16.35 -53.16
N LYS A 128 33.28 17.64 -52.91
CA LYS A 128 31.90 18.16 -53.01
C LYS A 128 31.23 17.96 -54.37
N GLU A 129 32.01 17.86 -55.45
CA GLU A 129 31.48 17.74 -56.82
C GLU A 129 31.48 16.32 -57.40
N SER A 130 32.15 15.36 -56.76
CA SER A 130 32.32 14.00 -57.29
C SER A 130 30.98 13.28 -57.51
N GLN A 131 30.01 13.52 -56.63
CA GLN A 131 28.70 12.87 -56.68
C GLN A 131 27.89 13.32 -57.91
N MET A 132 27.92 14.62 -58.22
CA MET A 132 27.22 15.15 -59.40
C MET A 132 27.97 14.78 -60.68
N LYS A 133 29.31 14.79 -60.65
CA LYS A 133 30.14 14.33 -61.78
C LYS A 133 29.92 12.86 -62.11
N MET A 134 29.76 11.99 -61.11
CA MET A 134 29.45 10.57 -61.33
C MET A 134 28.07 10.37 -61.98
N LEU A 135 27.07 11.14 -61.57
CA LEU A 135 25.73 11.10 -62.16
C LEU A 135 25.71 11.63 -63.60
N LEU A 136 26.48 12.68 -63.88
CA LEU A 136 26.56 13.31 -65.19
C LEU A 136 27.42 12.54 -66.20
N ASN A 137 28.22 11.56 -65.75
CA ASN A 137 29.11 10.76 -66.59
C ASN A 137 28.54 9.37 -66.94
N GLN A 138 27.25 9.10 -66.66
CA GLN A 138 26.60 7.82 -66.99
C GLN A 138 25.82 7.92 -68.31
N GLU A 139 26.23 7.12 -69.29
CA GLU A 139 25.60 7.04 -70.62
C GLU A 139 24.38 6.09 -70.68
N ASP A 140 24.18 5.25 -69.64
CA ASP A 140 23.14 4.21 -69.59
C ASP A 140 21.95 4.64 -68.69
N PRO A 141 20.75 4.87 -69.27
CA PRO A 141 19.57 5.34 -68.54
C PRO A 141 19.07 4.40 -67.43
N GLU A 142 19.21 3.08 -67.60
CA GLU A 142 18.78 2.12 -66.58
C GLU A 142 19.70 2.15 -65.35
N LYS A 143 21.01 2.24 -65.59
CA LYS A 143 22.00 2.35 -64.51
C LYS A 143 21.83 3.66 -63.75
N LEU A 144 21.49 4.75 -64.45
CA LEU A 144 21.24 6.04 -63.81
C LEU A 144 20.02 5.99 -62.88
N SER A 145 18.91 5.42 -63.33
CA SER A 145 17.69 5.26 -62.51
C SER A 145 17.94 4.46 -61.23
N ARG A 146 18.66 3.33 -61.33
CA ARG A 146 19.05 2.51 -60.17
C ARG A 146 20.00 3.27 -59.24
N THR A 147 20.97 4.00 -59.80
CA THR A 147 21.95 4.80 -59.05
C THR A 147 21.26 5.90 -58.23
N LEU A 148 20.32 6.64 -58.85
CA LEU A 148 19.52 7.66 -58.18
C LEU A 148 18.67 7.08 -57.05
N THR A 149 18.09 5.90 -57.27
CA THR A 149 17.32 5.17 -56.24
C THR A 149 18.21 4.79 -55.05
N TYR A 150 19.39 4.21 -55.29
CA TYR A 150 20.33 3.87 -54.22
C TYR A 150 20.79 5.10 -53.44
N PHE A 151 20.98 6.23 -54.12
CA PHE A 151 21.34 7.48 -53.49
C PHE A 151 20.25 8.02 -52.55
N ASP A 152 18.98 7.95 -52.97
CA ASP A 152 17.84 8.31 -52.11
C ASP A 152 17.80 7.42 -50.85
N TYR A 153 17.90 6.09 -51.01
CA TYR A 153 17.97 5.16 -49.86
C TYR A 153 19.12 5.51 -48.91
N PHE A 154 20.31 5.80 -49.45
CA PHE A 154 21.49 6.14 -48.66
C PHE A 154 21.32 7.47 -47.89
N ASN A 155 20.78 8.50 -48.54
CA ASN A 155 20.52 9.78 -47.88
C ASN A 155 19.44 9.66 -46.81
N ARG A 156 18.36 8.90 -47.06
CA ARG A 156 17.32 8.63 -46.06
C ARG A 156 17.90 7.92 -44.84
N ALA A 157 18.76 6.91 -45.05
CA ALA A 157 19.45 6.22 -43.97
C ALA A 157 20.35 7.17 -43.18
N ARG A 158 21.16 8.01 -43.85
CA ARG A 158 22.00 9.02 -43.20
C ARG A 158 21.19 10.03 -42.38
N SER A 159 20.09 10.55 -42.94
CA SER A 159 19.20 11.46 -42.22
C SER A 159 18.55 10.79 -41.02
N ALA A 160 18.22 9.50 -41.11
CA ALA A 160 17.68 8.73 -39.98
C ALA A 160 18.71 8.57 -38.85
N GLU A 161 19.98 8.31 -39.16
CA GLU A 161 21.06 8.23 -38.17
C GLU A 161 21.31 9.58 -37.47
N LEU A 162 21.28 10.70 -38.21
CA LEU A 162 21.38 12.04 -37.61
C LEU A 162 20.19 12.36 -36.69
N ARG A 163 18.97 11.93 -37.05
CA ARG A 163 17.79 12.06 -36.17
C ARG A 163 17.97 11.26 -34.89
N LYS A 164 18.35 9.98 -34.99
CA LYS A 164 18.64 9.14 -33.81
C LYS A 164 19.69 9.77 -32.90
N TYR A 165 20.78 10.29 -33.46
CA TYR A 165 21.82 10.97 -32.67
C TYR A 165 21.28 12.21 -31.95
N ARG A 166 20.47 13.04 -32.63
CA ARG A 166 19.83 14.22 -32.02
C ARG A 166 18.84 13.82 -30.92
N ASP A 167 18.09 12.74 -31.11
CA ASP A 167 17.17 12.20 -30.10
C ASP A 167 17.95 11.72 -28.87
N THR A 168 19.06 10.99 -29.07
CA THR A 168 19.97 10.58 -28.00
C THR A 168 20.53 11.77 -27.21
N LEU A 169 20.94 12.86 -27.88
CA LEU A 169 21.40 14.08 -27.19
C LEU A 169 20.28 14.74 -26.38
N THR A 170 19.08 14.81 -26.94
CA THR A 170 17.92 15.40 -26.28
C THR A 170 17.56 14.59 -25.04
N GLU A 171 17.54 13.26 -25.14
CA GLU A 171 17.29 12.37 -24.00
C GLU A 171 18.37 12.54 -22.92
N LEU A 172 19.66 12.61 -23.29
CA LEU A 172 20.76 12.86 -22.36
C LEU A 172 20.62 14.20 -21.61
N ASP A 173 20.15 15.25 -22.29
CA ASP A 173 19.96 16.56 -21.67
C ASP A 173 18.74 16.60 -20.74
N THR A 174 17.73 15.76 -20.95
CA THR A 174 16.61 15.58 -20.00
C THR A 174 16.98 14.70 -18.80
N ILE A 175 17.82 13.68 -18.97
CA ILE A 175 18.17 12.74 -17.91
C ILE A 175 19.10 13.35 -16.86
N LYS A 176 20.04 14.21 -17.26
CA LYS A 176 20.96 14.88 -16.32
C LYS A 176 20.22 15.62 -15.18
N PRO A 177 19.29 16.55 -15.45
CA PRO A 177 18.55 17.23 -14.38
C PRO A 177 17.63 16.27 -13.63
N ALA A 178 17.07 15.24 -14.28
CA ALA A 178 16.26 14.23 -13.61
C ALA A 178 17.06 13.42 -12.56
N ILE A 179 18.32 13.06 -12.86
CA ILE A 179 19.24 12.42 -11.91
C ILE A 179 19.53 13.35 -10.73
N SER A 180 19.84 14.63 -10.98
CA SER A 180 20.13 15.60 -9.91
C SER A 180 18.92 15.75 -8.97
N ALA A 181 17.73 15.95 -9.54
CA ALA A 181 16.50 16.11 -8.76
C ALA A 181 16.17 14.86 -7.94
N GLU A 182 16.35 13.66 -8.51
CA GLU A 182 16.12 12.40 -7.79
C GLU A 182 17.15 12.18 -6.68
N ALA A 183 18.42 12.53 -6.91
CA ALA A 183 19.49 12.45 -5.91
C ALA A 183 19.26 13.42 -4.72
N GLU A 184 18.82 14.64 -4.99
CA GLU A 184 18.44 15.61 -3.96
C GLU A 184 17.23 15.14 -3.14
N ALA A 185 16.19 14.64 -3.81
CA ALA A 185 14.99 14.11 -3.16
C ALA A 185 15.30 12.88 -2.29
N LEU A 186 16.24 12.04 -2.72
CA LEU A 186 16.74 10.91 -1.95
C LEU A 186 17.55 11.37 -0.73
N ALA A 187 18.41 12.38 -0.88
CA ALA A 187 19.20 12.93 0.23
C ALA A 187 18.31 13.54 1.33
N LEU A 188 17.25 14.26 0.95
CA LEU A 188 16.26 14.77 1.89
C LEU A 188 15.56 13.64 2.64
N SER A 189 15.10 12.61 1.93
CA SER A 189 14.43 11.46 2.57
C SER A 189 15.36 10.69 3.51
N ARG A 190 16.66 10.62 3.22
CA ARG A 190 17.66 10.02 4.13
C ARG A 190 17.85 10.84 5.41
N ARG A 191 17.91 12.18 5.31
CA ARG A 191 17.97 13.06 6.49
C ARG A 191 16.72 12.93 7.37
N GLU A 192 15.54 12.86 6.75
CA GLU A 192 14.29 12.61 7.48
C GLU A 192 14.32 11.26 8.22
N LEU A 193 14.84 10.20 7.59
CA LEU A 193 15.00 8.88 8.23
C LEU A 193 15.88 8.96 9.47
N GLU A 194 17.03 9.64 9.39
CA GLU A 194 17.95 9.81 10.52
C GLU A 194 17.26 10.53 11.68
N GLN A 195 16.55 11.62 11.40
CA GLN A 195 15.81 12.37 12.43
C GLN A 195 14.71 11.52 13.08
N GLN A 196 13.95 10.77 12.28
CA GLN A 196 12.89 9.88 12.77
C GLN A 196 13.44 8.74 13.62
N GLN A 197 14.62 8.19 13.27
CA GLN A 197 15.30 7.15 14.07
C GLN A 197 15.73 7.69 15.44
N GLN A 198 16.29 8.90 15.49
CA GLN A 198 16.67 9.52 16.77
C GLN A 198 15.45 9.80 17.64
N ALA A 199 14.38 10.38 17.07
CA ALA A 199 13.14 10.61 17.80
C ALA A 199 12.53 9.30 18.34
N LEU A 200 12.57 8.23 17.56
CA LEU A 200 12.09 6.91 17.98
C LEU A 200 12.91 6.36 19.15
N LEU A 201 14.24 6.52 19.14
CA LEU A 201 15.12 6.09 20.23
C LEU A 201 14.77 6.82 21.54
N GLU A 202 14.60 8.15 21.49
CA GLU A 202 14.19 8.93 22.65
C GLU A 202 12.82 8.50 23.19
N GLN A 203 11.86 8.27 22.30
CA GLN A 203 10.52 7.79 22.69
C GLN A 203 10.59 6.40 23.36
N LYS A 204 11.43 5.49 22.86
CA LYS A 204 11.67 4.18 23.48
C LYS A 204 12.28 4.29 24.88
N GLN A 205 13.20 5.23 25.10
CA GLN A 205 13.75 5.49 26.43
C GLN A 205 12.68 6.02 27.40
N ARG A 206 11.83 6.95 26.93
CA ARG A 206 10.68 7.44 27.72
C ARG A 206 9.72 6.31 28.06
N ARG A 207 9.46 5.41 27.12
CA ARG A 207 8.63 4.20 27.34
C ARG A 207 9.22 3.31 28.42
N ALA A 208 10.53 3.02 28.36
CA ALA A 208 11.19 2.18 29.36
C ALA A 208 11.07 2.76 30.78
N LYS A 209 11.25 4.08 30.92
CA LYS A 209 11.03 4.78 32.20
C LYS A 209 9.58 4.70 32.68
N ALA A 210 8.62 4.87 31.78
CA ALA A 210 7.19 4.77 32.11
C ALA A 210 6.79 3.34 32.53
N LEU A 211 7.36 2.32 31.89
CA LEU A 211 7.15 0.91 32.27
C LEU A 211 7.73 0.61 33.65
N ALA A 212 8.94 1.07 33.96
CA ALA A 212 9.54 0.87 35.28
C ALA A 212 8.72 1.54 36.40
N GLY A 213 8.18 2.73 36.14
CA GLY A 213 7.26 3.41 37.07
C GLY A 213 5.95 2.65 37.26
N LEU A 214 5.37 2.12 36.17
CA LEU A 214 4.15 1.33 36.23
C LEU A 214 4.36 0.00 36.96
N ASP A 215 5.47 -0.70 36.73
CA ASP A 215 5.81 -1.95 37.43
C ASP A 215 5.94 -1.73 38.95
N SER A 216 6.49 -0.60 39.37
CA SER A 216 6.56 -0.22 40.79
C SER A 216 5.17 0.05 41.39
N GLU A 217 4.28 0.71 40.65
CA GLU A 217 2.89 0.98 41.06
C GLU A 217 2.06 -0.32 41.17
N ILE A 218 2.26 -1.26 40.24
CA ILE A 218 1.56 -2.55 40.22
C ILE A 218 2.10 -3.50 41.29
N SER A 219 3.42 -3.54 41.54
CA SER A 219 4.00 -4.42 42.56
C SER A 219 3.53 -4.07 43.97
N ASN A 220 3.26 -2.79 44.24
CA ASN A 220 2.74 -2.32 45.52
C ASN A 220 1.22 -2.56 45.69
N ASN A 221 0.48 -2.82 44.60
CA ASN A 221 -0.96 -3.05 44.60
C ASN A 221 -1.27 -4.50 44.18
N THR A 222 -1.56 -5.39 45.14
CA THR A 222 -1.77 -6.86 45.02
C THR A 222 -2.95 -7.30 44.13
N SER A 223 -3.09 -6.77 42.91
CA SER A 223 -4.29 -6.82 42.07
C SER A 223 -4.03 -7.24 40.61
N SER A 224 -2.97 -8.03 40.38
CA SER A 224 -2.60 -8.47 39.02
C SER A 224 -3.67 -9.36 38.35
N LEU A 225 -4.37 -10.22 39.11
CA LEU A 225 -5.40 -11.12 38.57
C LEU A 225 -6.68 -10.37 38.17
N THR A 226 -7.13 -9.39 38.95
CA THR A 226 -8.30 -8.56 38.63
C THR A 226 -8.04 -7.66 37.43
N SER A 227 -6.80 -7.21 37.24
CA SER A 227 -6.37 -6.44 36.07
C SER A 227 -6.48 -7.25 34.76
N LEU A 228 -6.07 -8.52 34.76
CA LEU A 228 -6.15 -9.39 33.57
C LEU A 228 -7.59 -9.71 33.16
N ASP A 229 -8.49 -9.97 34.13
CA ASP A 229 -9.91 -10.19 33.83
C ASP A 229 -10.59 -8.91 33.30
N LYS A 230 -10.26 -7.74 33.86
CA LYS A 230 -10.75 -6.44 33.35
C LYS A 230 -10.26 -6.18 31.93
N GLN A 231 -8.98 -6.44 31.64
CA GLN A 231 -8.44 -6.32 30.28
C GLN A 231 -9.12 -7.25 29.27
N ARG A 232 -9.41 -8.50 29.67
CA ARG A 232 -10.15 -9.46 28.85
C ARG A 232 -11.57 -8.96 28.56
N LYS A 233 -12.30 -8.51 29.58
CA LYS A 233 -13.67 -7.98 29.45
C LYS A 233 -13.73 -6.73 28.56
N ASP A 234 -12.75 -5.83 28.69
CA ASP A 234 -12.64 -4.64 27.84
C ASP A 234 -12.46 -5.04 26.36
N LEU A 235 -11.57 -6.00 26.09
CA LEU A 235 -11.36 -6.54 24.73
C LEU A 235 -12.63 -7.23 24.20
N GLU A 236 -13.28 -8.07 25.00
CA GLU A 236 -14.52 -8.75 24.62
C GLU A 236 -15.66 -7.76 24.32
N SER A 237 -15.81 -6.69 25.10
CA SER A 237 -16.81 -5.64 24.87
C SER A 237 -16.61 -4.96 23.51
N ILE A 238 -15.36 -4.61 23.18
CA ILE A 238 -15.02 -3.99 21.90
C ILE A 238 -15.24 -4.97 20.75
N LEU A 239 -14.86 -6.24 20.92
CA LEU A 239 -15.05 -7.24 19.87
C LEU A 239 -16.53 -7.54 19.63
N GLN A 240 -17.37 -7.56 20.67
CA GLN A 240 -18.81 -7.63 20.50
C GLN A 240 -19.38 -6.39 19.81
N ALA A 241 -18.87 -5.20 20.13
CA ALA A 241 -19.28 -3.98 19.46
C ALA A 241 -18.84 -3.95 17.99
N VAL A 242 -17.65 -4.46 17.66
CA VAL A 242 -17.21 -4.64 16.27
C VAL A 242 -18.10 -5.67 15.58
N GLU A 243 -18.35 -6.83 16.17
CA GLU A 243 -19.16 -7.91 15.59
C GLU A 243 -20.60 -7.47 15.27
N ARG A 244 -21.26 -6.75 16.18
CA ARG A 244 -22.62 -6.22 15.95
C ARG A 244 -22.71 -5.25 14.79
N GLU A 245 -21.59 -4.62 14.43
CA GLU A 245 -21.55 -3.51 13.46
C GLU A 245 -20.98 -3.92 12.09
N VAL A 246 -20.39 -5.11 11.99
CA VAL A 246 -19.61 -5.58 10.83
C VAL A 246 -20.38 -6.54 9.91
N THR A 247 -21.61 -6.93 10.27
CA THR A 247 -22.47 -7.75 9.41
C THR A 247 -22.95 -6.93 8.19
N ASN A 248 -22.30 -7.16 7.03
CA ASN A 248 -22.64 -6.72 5.65
C ASN A 248 -21.57 -5.85 4.97
N ILE A 249 -20.33 -6.33 4.90
CA ILE A 249 -19.34 -5.77 3.97
C ILE A 249 -19.45 -6.47 2.61
N ALA A 250 -19.76 -5.71 1.56
CA ALA A 250 -19.71 -6.21 0.19
C ALA A 250 -18.26 -6.49 -0.22
N MET A 251 -17.94 -7.76 -0.50
CA MET A 251 -16.59 -8.19 -0.83
C MET A 251 -16.25 -7.96 -2.32
N PRO A 252 -14.97 -7.68 -2.65
CA PRO A 252 -14.55 -7.47 -4.04
C PRO A 252 -14.72 -8.72 -4.91
N ALA A 253 -14.88 -8.55 -6.24
CA ALA A 253 -15.25 -9.62 -7.18
C ALA A 253 -14.34 -10.86 -7.20
N ASN A 254 -13.05 -10.74 -6.82
CA ASN A 254 -12.10 -11.86 -6.75
C ASN A 254 -11.98 -12.47 -5.33
N TYR A 255 -12.98 -12.25 -4.48
CA TYR A 255 -12.99 -12.73 -3.10
C TYR A 255 -13.27 -14.24 -3.03
N LYS A 256 -12.34 -14.99 -2.42
CA LYS A 256 -12.57 -16.37 -2.01
C LYS A 256 -13.10 -16.35 -0.56
N PRO A 257 -14.18 -17.08 -0.25
CA PRO A 257 -14.69 -17.17 1.12
C PRO A 257 -13.61 -17.61 2.11
N PHE A 258 -13.53 -16.92 3.25
CA PHE A 258 -12.54 -17.21 4.29
C PHE A 258 -12.53 -18.69 4.71
N LYS A 259 -13.72 -19.29 4.85
CA LYS A 259 -13.92 -20.71 5.19
C LYS A 259 -13.23 -21.68 4.22
N ASP A 260 -13.13 -21.35 2.94
CA ASP A 260 -12.61 -22.25 1.89
C ASP A 260 -11.08 -22.31 1.89
N LEU A 261 -10.44 -21.36 2.58
CA LEU A 261 -8.98 -21.24 2.72
C LEU A 261 -8.46 -21.80 4.04
N ARG A 262 -9.27 -22.55 4.77
CA ARG A 262 -8.83 -23.27 5.97
C ARG A 262 -7.60 -24.14 5.67
N GLY A 263 -6.58 -24.04 6.51
CA GLY A 263 -5.28 -24.71 6.37
C GLY A 263 -4.41 -24.24 5.20
N LYS A 264 -4.77 -23.14 4.51
CA LYS A 264 -4.06 -22.64 3.31
C LYS A 264 -3.54 -21.22 3.44
N MET A 265 -3.94 -20.49 4.48
CA MET A 265 -3.55 -19.10 4.66
C MET A 265 -2.09 -18.99 5.07
N PRO A 266 -1.38 -17.94 4.64
CA PRO A 266 -0.05 -17.68 5.17
C PRO A 266 -0.14 -17.25 6.64
N TRP A 267 0.92 -17.54 7.40
CA TRP A 267 1.12 -16.88 8.69
C TRP A 267 1.34 -15.36 8.49
N PRO A 268 0.85 -14.52 9.42
CA PRO A 268 1.01 -13.07 9.33
C PRO A 268 2.46 -12.59 9.52
N ILE A 269 3.28 -13.39 10.22
CA ILE A 269 4.73 -13.22 10.34
C ILE A 269 5.44 -14.58 10.32
N ASN A 270 6.72 -14.59 9.97
CA ASN A 270 7.58 -15.78 10.04
C ASN A 270 8.16 -15.95 11.45
N GLY A 271 7.29 -16.33 12.40
CA GLY A 271 7.63 -16.42 13.83
C GLY A 271 7.34 -17.79 14.42
N LYS A 272 8.12 -18.19 15.44
CA LYS A 272 7.83 -19.40 16.23
C LYS A 272 6.73 -19.08 17.25
N PRO A 273 5.79 -20.00 17.49
CA PRO A 273 4.76 -19.80 18.51
C PRO A 273 5.37 -19.87 19.91
N LEU A 274 5.12 -18.84 20.73
CA LEU A 274 5.58 -18.71 22.11
C LEU A 274 4.58 -19.28 23.12
N ASN A 275 3.33 -19.49 22.70
CA ASN A 275 2.26 -20.08 23.48
C ASN A 275 1.43 -21.05 22.61
N ARG A 276 0.38 -21.62 23.20
CA ARG A 276 -0.61 -22.44 22.50
C ARG A 276 -2.01 -21.89 22.76
N TYR A 277 -2.84 -21.91 21.73
CA TYR A 277 -4.27 -21.64 21.86
C TYR A 277 -4.89 -22.57 22.91
N GLY A 278 -5.77 -22.04 23.77
CA GLY A 278 -6.44 -22.79 24.83
C GLY A 278 -5.58 -23.13 26.06
N ALA A 279 -4.26 -22.87 26.04
CA ALA A 279 -3.43 -23.10 27.22
C ALA A 279 -3.71 -22.08 28.33
N SER A 280 -3.56 -22.49 29.59
CA SER A 280 -3.69 -21.58 30.75
C SER A 280 -2.61 -20.49 30.71
N ARG A 281 -3.02 -19.25 30.97
CA ARG A 281 -2.13 -18.10 31.06
C ARG A 281 -1.60 -17.98 32.49
N GLN A 282 -0.30 -18.18 32.68
CA GLN A 282 0.38 -18.02 33.97
C GLN A 282 -0.27 -18.81 35.12
N GLY A 283 -0.79 -20.02 34.85
CA GLY A 283 -1.43 -20.87 35.87
C GLY A 283 -2.79 -20.37 36.36
N SER A 284 -3.40 -19.38 35.69
CA SER A 284 -4.74 -18.87 36.00
C SER A 284 -5.85 -19.63 35.27
N ALA A 285 -7.11 -19.40 35.67
CA ALA A 285 -8.29 -19.91 34.97
C ALA A 285 -8.51 -19.28 33.58
N VAL A 286 -7.71 -18.29 33.18
CA VAL A 286 -7.82 -17.61 31.88
C VAL A 286 -6.95 -18.34 30.85
N THR A 287 -7.56 -18.73 29.72
CA THR A 287 -6.86 -19.38 28.61
C THR A 287 -6.46 -18.40 27.52
N TRP A 288 -5.41 -18.72 26.77
CA TRP A 288 -5.04 -17.98 25.56
C TRP A 288 -6.10 -18.14 24.46
N GLN A 289 -6.70 -17.02 24.03
CA GLN A 289 -7.69 -16.96 22.93
C GLN A 289 -7.03 -16.89 21.55
N GLY A 290 -5.71 -16.77 21.49
CA GLY A 290 -4.93 -16.67 20.27
C GLY A 290 -3.50 -17.18 20.46
N ILE A 291 -2.63 -16.88 19.51
CA ILE A 291 -1.24 -17.31 19.49
C ILE A 291 -0.29 -16.10 19.46
N GLN A 292 0.76 -16.17 20.27
CA GLN A 292 1.86 -15.23 20.29
C GLN A 292 2.96 -15.78 19.41
N LEU A 293 3.34 -15.03 18.37
CA LEU A 293 4.41 -15.38 17.44
C LEU A 293 5.62 -14.51 17.75
N SER A 294 6.80 -15.13 17.87
CA SER A 294 8.07 -14.40 18.03
C SER A 294 8.35 -13.58 16.76
N GLY A 295 8.81 -12.34 16.90
CA GLY A 295 9.24 -11.52 15.76
C GLY A 295 10.20 -10.43 16.21
N GLN A 296 10.94 -9.86 15.26
CA GLN A 296 11.80 -8.72 15.56
C GLN A 296 10.95 -7.44 15.52
N GLU A 297 11.25 -6.52 16.42
CA GLU A 297 10.56 -5.24 16.44
C GLU A 297 10.74 -4.51 15.09
N GLY A 298 9.64 -4.09 14.47
CA GLY A 298 9.65 -3.45 13.15
C GLY A 298 9.40 -4.40 11.97
N ASP A 299 9.40 -5.72 12.17
CA ASP A 299 9.05 -6.69 11.11
C ASP A 299 7.64 -6.43 10.58
N ALA A 300 7.45 -6.60 9.27
CA ALA A 300 6.15 -6.40 8.65
C ALA A 300 5.15 -7.48 9.08
N VAL A 301 4.01 -7.06 9.62
CA VAL A 301 2.84 -7.91 9.90
C VAL A 301 1.92 -7.87 8.70
N LYS A 302 1.61 -9.04 8.15
CA LYS A 302 0.81 -9.17 6.93
C LYS A 302 -0.61 -9.63 7.23
N ALA A 303 -1.58 -9.11 6.48
CA ALA A 303 -2.94 -9.64 6.51
C ALA A 303 -2.96 -11.07 5.98
N ILE A 304 -3.65 -11.99 6.67
CA ILE A 304 -3.73 -13.40 6.26
C ILE A 304 -4.63 -13.60 5.03
N HIS A 305 -5.57 -12.68 4.81
CA HIS A 305 -6.57 -12.75 3.76
C HIS A 305 -7.09 -11.35 3.39
N ASN A 306 -7.78 -11.25 2.26
CA ASN A 306 -8.48 -10.03 1.86
C ASN A 306 -9.55 -9.66 2.90
N GLY A 307 -9.70 -8.38 3.18
CA GLY A 307 -10.68 -7.90 4.14
C GLY A 307 -10.68 -6.39 4.27
N ARG A 308 -11.44 -5.90 5.25
CA ARG A 308 -11.53 -4.48 5.59
C ARG A 308 -11.10 -4.27 7.03
N VAL A 309 -10.33 -3.22 7.28
CA VAL A 309 -9.93 -2.85 8.63
C VAL A 309 -11.13 -2.25 9.34
N VAL A 310 -11.54 -2.87 10.46
CA VAL A 310 -12.71 -2.44 11.25
C VAL A 310 -12.31 -1.79 12.57
N PHE A 311 -11.05 -1.93 12.98
CA PHE A 311 -10.48 -1.27 14.15
C PHE A 311 -8.97 -1.10 13.97
N ALA A 312 -8.43 0.07 14.29
CA ALA A 312 -7.00 0.36 14.20
C ALA A 312 -6.59 1.44 15.23
N ASP A 313 -6.51 1.06 16.51
CA ASP A 313 -6.07 1.95 17.58
C ASP A 313 -5.41 1.15 18.73
N TRP A 314 -4.90 1.88 19.71
CA TRP A 314 -4.38 1.33 20.95
C TRP A 314 -5.51 0.88 21.87
N LEU A 315 -5.40 -0.36 22.37
CA LEU A 315 -6.28 -0.95 23.34
C LEU A 315 -5.52 -1.48 24.57
N ARG A 316 -6.15 -1.42 25.76
CA ARG A 316 -5.53 -1.89 27.00
C ARG A 316 -5.26 -3.39 26.92
N GLY A 317 -4.09 -3.82 27.35
CA GLY A 317 -3.69 -5.23 27.35
C GLY A 317 -3.31 -5.74 25.94
N ALA A 318 -3.94 -5.24 24.88
CA ALA A 318 -3.62 -5.60 23.49
C ALA A 318 -2.57 -4.67 22.83
N GLY A 319 -2.34 -3.46 23.35
CA GLY A 319 -1.47 -2.48 22.73
C GLY A 319 -2.07 -1.92 21.44
N LEU A 320 -1.22 -1.52 20.49
CA LEU A 320 -1.67 -1.18 19.14
C LEU A 320 -2.25 -2.43 18.47
N LEU A 321 -3.55 -2.37 18.19
CA LEU A 321 -4.34 -3.47 17.67
C LEU A 321 -4.95 -3.06 16.33
N ILE A 322 -4.85 -3.97 15.36
CA ILE A 322 -5.60 -3.89 14.11
C ILE A 322 -6.50 -5.11 14.00
N ILE A 323 -7.76 -4.89 13.61
CA ILE A 323 -8.75 -5.94 13.39
C ILE A 323 -9.21 -5.85 11.95
N VAL A 324 -9.14 -6.96 11.25
CA VAL A 324 -9.57 -7.10 9.85
C VAL A 324 -10.80 -7.99 9.80
N ASP A 325 -11.88 -7.48 9.22
CA ASP A 325 -13.04 -8.27 8.84
C ASP A 325 -12.83 -8.90 7.47
N HIS A 326 -13.01 -10.22 7.42
CA HIS A 326 -12.92 -11.00 6.21
C HIS A 326 -14.30 -11.38 5.67
N GLY A 327 -15.40 -10.96 6.30
CA GLY A 327 -16.78 -11.31 5.93
C GLY A 327 -17.17 -12.72 6.36
N GLY A 328 -18.47 -13.00 6.33
CA GLY A 328 -19.01 -14.28 6.81
C GLY A 328 -18.73 -14.52 8.30
N ASP A 329 -18.75 -13.46 9.10
CA ASP A 329 -18.48 -13.44 10.54
C ASP A 329 -17.05 -13.82 10.95
N TYR A 330 -16.08 -13.74 10.02
CA TYR A 330 -14.67 -14.03 10.28
C TYR A 330 -13.87 -12.75 10.53
N LEU A 331 -13.27 -12.66 11.71
CA LEU A 331 -12.36 -11.57 12.07
C LEU A 331 -10.95 -12.12 12.30
N SER A 332 -9.93 -11.36 11.92
CA SER A 332 -8.56 -11.57 12.37
C SER A 332 -8.04 -10.37 13.15
N LEU A 333 -7.35 -10.63 14.25
CA LEU A 333 -6.83 -9.63 15.18
C LEU A 333 -5.32 -9.73 15.22
N TYR A 334 -4.65 -8.59 15.19
CA TYR A 334 -3.20 -8.45 15.20
C TYR A 334 -2.85 -7.42 16.26
N ALA A 335 -2.24 -7.83 17.37
CA ALA A 335 -1.99 -6.98 18.52
C ALA A 335 -0.50 -6.92 18.90
N HIS A 336 -0.19 -6.05 19.87
CA HIS A 336 1.15 -5.72 20.34
C HIS A 336 2.03 -5.04 19.28
N ASN A 337 1.42 -4.51 18.22
CA ASN A 337 2.15 -3.90 17.12
C ASN A 337 2.99 -2.70 17.58
N GLN A 338 4.10 -2.44 16.91
CA GLN A 338 4.87 -1.22 17.10
C GLN A 338 4.18 -0.06 16.37
N SER A 339 3.70 -0.29 15.14
CA SER A 339 3.00 0.71 14.33
C SER A 339 1.85 0.09 13.54
N LEU A 340 0.84 0.89 13.23
CA LEU A 340 -0.26 0.51 12.34
C LEU A 340 -0.03 1.20 10.98
N LEU A 341 0.00 0.42 9.91
CA LEU A 341 0.25 0.92 8.55
C LEU A 341 -1.05 1.23 7.80
N ARG A 342 -2.16 0.68 8.30
CA ARG A 342 -3.53 0.86 7.79
C ARG A 342 -4.42 1.49 8.84
N SER A 343 -5.44 2.20 8.35
CA SER A 343 -6.43 2.91 9.15
C SER A 343 -7.77 2.18 9.12
N GLU A 344 -8.64 2.53 10.05
CA GLU A 344 -10.03 2.07 10.06
C GLU A 344 -10.72 2.41 8.72
N GLY A 345 -11.46 1.43 8.18
CA GLY A 345 -12.15 1.54 6.90
C GLY A 345 -11.32 1.13 5.69
N ASP A 346 -9.99 1.04 5.79
CA ASP A 346 -9.11 0.66 4.69
C ASP A 346 -9.37 -0.78 4.22
N TRP A 347 -9.33 -0.98 2.90
CA TRP A 347 -9.30 -2.31 2.30
C TRP A 347 -7.88 -2.86 2.32
N VAL A 348 -7.73 -4.14 2.67
CA VAL A 348 -6.44 -4.84 2.71
C VAL A 348 -6.51 -6.14 1.92
N ARG A 349 -5.41 -6.48 1.25
CA ARG A 349 -5.24 -7.74 0.53
C ARG A 349 -4.47 -8.76 1.38
N GLY A 350 -4.73 -10.04 1.15
CA GLY A 350 -3.90 -11.10 1.71
C GLY A 350 -2.43 -10.91 1.33
N GLY A 351 -1.54 -10.98 2.32
CA GLY A 351 -0.11 -10.74 2.19
C GLY A 351 0.33 -9.27 2.30
N GLU A 352 -0.60 -8.33 2.34
CA GLU A 352 -0.31 -6.90 2.45
C GLU A 352 0.15 -6.52 3.87
N GLY A 353 1.15 -5.65 3.98
CA GLY A 353 1.63 -5.13 5.26
C GLY A 353 0.59 -4.21 5.91
N ILE A 354 0.08 -4.61 7.08
CA ILE A 354 -0.97 -3.88 7.80
C ILE A 354 -0.47 -3.22 9.09
N ALA A 355 0.62 -3.73 9.64
CA ALA A 355 1.24 -3.24 10.88
C ALA A 355 2.73 -3.65 10.92
N THR A 356 3.44 -3.23 11.96
CA THR A 356 4.77 -3.75 12.27
C THR A 356 4.80 -4.41 13.65
N VAL A 357 5.60 -5.46 13.79
CA VAL A 357 5.76 -6.20 15.06
C VAL A 357 6.31 -5.27 16.13
N GLY A 358 5.79 -5.39 17.35
CA GLY A 358 6.25 -4.63 18.50
C GLY A 358 6.05 -5.35 19.81
N ASN A 359 6.06 -4.58 20.88
CA ASN A 359 5.77 -5.04 22.23
C ASN A 359 4.80 -4.09 22.95
N SER A 360 3.94 -3.38 22.20
CA SER A 360 3.00 -2.42 22.77
C SER A 360 1.96 -3.10 23.67
N GLY A 361 1.32 -2.32 24.55
CA GLY A 361 0.45 -2.87 25.59
C GLY A 361 1.23 -3.46 26.76
N GLY A 362 2.45 -2.95 27.00
CA GLY A 362 3.29 -3.35 28.13
C GLY A 362 3.93 -4.75 28.01
N GLN A 363 4.08 -5.29 26.81
CA GLN A 363 4.77 -6.57 26.63
C GLN A 363 6.29 -6.40 26.83
N ARG A 364 6.92 -7.40 27.46
CA ARG A 364 8.37 -7.40 27.72
C ARG A 364 9.20 -7.75 26.49
N GLN A 365 8.68 -8.64 25.64
CA GLN A 365 9.35 -9.10 24.43
C GLN A 365 8.54 -8.71 23.20
N ALA A 366 9.25 -8.43 22.10
CA ALA A 366 8.61 -8.16 20.81
C ALA A 366 8.01 -9.44 20.23
N GLY A 367 6.83 -9.30 19.66
CA GLY A 367 6.11 -10.39 19.01
C GLY A 367 4.70 -9.97 18.63
N LEU A 368 4.07 -10.78 17.80
CA LEU A 368 2.70 -10.56 17.34
C LEU A 368 1.75 -11.43 18.15
N TYR A 369 0.73 -10.81 18.77
CA TYR A 369 -0.44 -11.56 19.21
C TYR A 369 -1.42 -11.67 18.04
N PHE A 370 -1.80 -12.89 17.68
CA PHE A 370 -2.63 -13.19 16.54
C PHE A 370 -3.81 -14.08 16.93
N GLU A 371 -5.01 -13.69 16.50
CA GLU A 371 -6.24 -14.39 16.81
C GLU A 371 -7.20 -14.38 15.62
N ILE A 372 -7.91 -15.49 15.42
CA ILE A 372 -8.98 -15.61 14.43
C ILE A 372 -10.27 -15.91 15.16
N ARG A 373 -11.32 -15.12 14.88
CA ARG A 373 -12.65 -15.32 15.44
C ARG A 373 -13.65 -15.70 14.36
N TYR A 374 -14.61 -16.52 14.75
CA TYR A 374 -15.80 -16.83 13.98
C TYR A 374 -17.03 -16.64 14.86
N LYS A 375 -17.96 -15.75 14.45
CA LYS A 375 -19.16 -15.42 15.23
C LYS A 375 -18.82 -15.08 16.69
N GLY A 376 -17.85 -14.18 16.85
CA GLY A 376 -17.42 -13.65 18.14
C GLY A 376 -16.55 -14.60 18.96
N ARG A 377 -16.48 -15.88 18.60
CA ARG A 377 -15.74 -16.91 19.34
C ARG A 377 -14.34 -17.09 18.75
N PRO A 378 -13.30 -17.14 19.59
CA PRO A 378 -11.95 -17.43 19.14
C PRO A 378 -11.84 -18.86 18.60
N THR A 379 -10.97 -19.04 17.61
CA THR A 379 -10.68 -20.32 16.96
C THR A 379 -9.16 -20.52 16.91
N ASP A 380 -8.69 -21.78 16.87
CA ASP A 380 -7.25 -22.05 16.80
C ASP A 380 -6.66 -21.56 15.47
N PRO A 381 -5.76 -20.57 15.47
CA PRO A 381 -5.16 -20.04 14.24
C PRO A 381 -4.37 -21.09 13.43
N ARG A 382 -3.87 -22.14 14.08
CA ARG A 382 -3.13 -23.24 13.42
C ARG A 382 -4.01 -24.05 12.49
N SER A 383 -5.33 -24.04 12.69
CA SER A 383 -6.28 -24.70 11.78
C SER A 383 -6.47 -23.92 10.46
N TRP A 384 -6.02 -22.66 10.40
CA TRP A 384 -6.20 -21.76 9.26
C TRP A 384 -4.89 -21.50 8.50
N CYS A 385 -3.81 -21.26 9.23
CA CYS A 385 -2.51 -20.88 8.68
C CYS A 385 -1.60 -22.09 8.42
N ARG A 386 -0.76 -22.02 7.38
CA ARG A 386 0.24 -23.02 7.02
C ARG A 386 1.65 -22.44 7.02
#